data_AF-A0A2V9ZEP5-F1
#
_entry.id   AF-A0A2V9ZEP5-F1
#
_cell.length_a   1.000
_cell.length_b   1.000
_cell.length_c   1.000
_cell.angle_alpha   90.00
_cell.angle_beta   90.00
_cell.angle_gamma   90.00
#
_symmetry.space_group_name_H-M   'P 1'
#
loop_
_entity.id
_entity.type
_entity.pdbx_description
1 polymer ?
#
loop_
_entity_poly.entity_id
_entity_poly.type
_entity_poly.pdbx_seq_one_letter_code
_entity_poly.pdbx_strand_id
1 'polypeptide(L)'
;MSAKYFGKYRAIVFNTMDPEGRGRIQFVAPDFAGEEVLGWALPCFPSTSYSKKIGSALPRVGATVWVEFERGDPLFPIWSGRFFSSRAETPPSLSHYVERARSRPSRDG
;
A
#
# COMPACT_ATOMS: atom_id res chain seq x y z
N MET A 1 -24.21 -0.57 16.26
CA MET A 1 -23.40 0.19 15.28
C MET A 1 -22.12 -0.59 15.06
N SER A 2 -21.71 -0.82 13.80
CA SER A 2 -20.39 -1.42 13.53
C SER A 2 -19.29 -0.49 14.00
N ALA A 3 -18.20 -1.05 14.53
CA ALA A 3 -17.01 -0.27 14.86
C ALA A 3 -16.48 0.47 13.63
N LYS A 4 -15.93 1.67 13.86
CA LYS A 4 -15.30 2.50 12.82
C LYS A 4 -13.79 2.47 12.97
N TYR A 5 -13.10 2.34 11.84
CA TYR A 5 -11.66 2.11 11.76
C TYR A 5 -11.01 3.19 10.91
N PHE A 6 -10.38 4.16 11.57
CA PHE A 6 -9.73 5.28 10.89
C PHE A 6 -8.21 5.11 10.91
N GLY A 7 -7.56 5.63 9.88
CA GLY A 7 -6.11 5.57 9.71
C GLY A 7 -5.69 4.53 8.68
N LYS A 8 -4.37 4.37 8.56
CA LYS A 8 -3.74 3.47 7.59
C LYS A 8 -3.30 2.19 8.25
N TYR A 9 -3.65 1.07 7.64
CA TYR A 9 -3.28 -0.27 8.07
C TYR A 9 -2.26 -0.86 7.10
N ARG A 10 -1.22 -1.50 7.64
CA ARG A 10 -0.27 -2.25 6.81
C ARG A 10 -0.95 -3.51 6.31
N ALA A 11 -0.80 -3.77 5.02
CA ALA A 11 -1.37 -4.95 4.41
C ALA A 11 -0.41 -5.57 3.39
N ILE A 12 -0.60 -6.86 3.17
CA ILE A 12 0.12 -7.64 2.17
C ILE A 12 -0.88 -8.05 1.11
N VAL A 13 -0.54 -7.82 -0.16
CA VAL A 13 -1.39 -8.19 -1.29
C VAL A 13 -1.49 -9.71 -1.40
N PHE A 14 -2.70 -10.24 -1.35
CA PHE A 14 -2.97 -11.67 -1.46
C PHE A 14 -3.38 -12.05 -2.88
N ASN A 15 -4.24 -11.24 -3.52
CA ASN A 15 -4.76 -11.52 -4.86
C ASN A 15 -4.96 -10.23 -5.66
N THR A 16 -4.62 -10.26 -6.95
CA THR A 16 -4.78 -9.14 -7.89
C THR A 16 -5.63 -9.50 -9.11
N MET A 17 -6.18 -10.71 -9.16
CA MET A 17 -7.02 -11.22 -10.25
C MET A 17 -8.45 -10.69 -10.10
N ASP A 18 -8.59 -9.37 -10.19
CA ASP A 18 -9.87 -8.67 -10.03
C ASP A 18 -10.86 -9.03 -11.15
N PRO A 19 -11.96 -9.75 -10.86
CA PRO A 19 -12.93 -10.16 -11.88
C PRO A 19 -13.68 -8.98 -12.53
N GLU A 20 -13.70 -7.80 -11.89
CA GLU A 20 -14.34 -6.60 -12.44
C GLU A 20 -13.37 -5.73 -13.25
N GLY A 21 -12.08 -6.04 -13.27
CA GLY A 21 -11.08 -5.25 -14.01
C GLY A 21 -10.94 -3.80 -13.53
N ARG A 22 -11.20 -3.53 -12.25
CA ARG A 22 -11.17 -2.19 -11.64
C ARG A 22 -9.87 -1.89 -10.89
N GLY A 23 -8.91 -2.82 -10.91
CA GLY A 23 -7.63 -2.68 -10.22
C GLY A 23 -7.74 -2.92 -8.70
N ARG A 24 -8.74 -3.69 -8.27
CA ARG A 24 -8.91 -4.08 -6.87
C ARG A 24 -7.88 -5.13 -6.47
N ILE A 25 -7.64 -5.22 -5.16
CA ILE A 25 -6.81 -6.27 -4.56
C ILE A 25 -7.55 -6.94 -3.41
N GLN A 26 -7.27 -8.22 -3.17
CA GLN A 26 -7.49 -8.83 -1.85
C GLN A 26 -6.19 -8.76 -1.07
N PHE A 27 -6.30 -8.67 0.25
CA PHE A 27 -5.16 -8.42 1.12
C PHE A 27 -5.33 -9.07 2.48
N VAL A 28 -4.21 -9.25 3.18
CA VAL A 28 -4.18 -9.63 4.59
C VAL A 28 -3.64 -8.42 5.37
N ALA A 29 -4.30 -8.08 6.47
CA ALA A 29 -3.92 -6.98 7.35
C ALA A 29 -3.80 -7.48 8.80
N PRO A 30 -2.60 -7.95 9.22
CA PRO A 30 -2.41 -8.58 10.53
C PRO A 30 -2.89 -7.74 11.72
N ASP A 31 -2.60 -6.44 11.70
CA ASP A 31 -2.97 -5.51 12.78
C ASP A 31 -4.48 -5.23 12.87
N PHE A 32 -5.28 -5.69 11.89
CA PHE A 32 -6.72 -5.43 11.81
C PHE A 32 -7.57 -6.71 11.85
N ALA A 33 -7.22 -7.73 11.05
CA ALA A 33 -7.99 -8.97 10.90
C ALA A 33 -7.13 -10.24 11.06
N GLY A 34 -5.90 -10.13 11.58
CA GLY A 34 -4.98 -11.26 11.68
C GLY A 34 -4.60 -11.82 10.30
N GLU A 35 -4.67 -13.14 10.16
CA GLU A 35 -4.28 -13.85 8.92
C GLU A 35 -5.44 -13.99 7.91
N GLU A 36 -6.61 -13.41 8.21
CA GLU A 36 -7.77 -13.48 7.32
C GLU A 36 -7.52 -12.71 6.02
N VAL A 37 -7.90 -13.34 4.89
CA VAL A 37 -7.94 -12.67 3.59
C VAL A 37 -9.22 -11.84 3.51
N LEU A 38 -9.04 -10.52 3.47
CA LEU A 38 -10.14 -9.57 3.39
C LEU A 38 -10.65 -9.39 1.96
N GLY A 39 -11.81 -8.75 1.86
CA GLY A 39 -12.49 -8.47 0.60
C GLY A 39 -11.70 -7.56 -0.34
N TRP A 40 -12.29 -7.32 -1.51
CA TRP A 40 -11.69 -6.51 -2.56
C TRP A 40 -11.60 -5.03 -2.18
N ALA A 41 -10.38 -4.52 -2.03
CA ALA A 41 -10.11 -3.10 -1.81
C ALA A 41 -10.06 -2.31 -3.12
N LEU A 42 -10.76 -1.17 -3.18
CA LEU A 42 -10.68 -0.27 -4.33
C LEU A 42 -9.36 0.52 -4.36
N PRO A 43 -8.79 0.80 -5.54
CA PRO A 43 -7.60 1.63 -5.63
C PRO A 43 -7.94 3.11 -5.38
N CYS A 44 -7.15 3.76 -4.52
CA CYS A 44 -7.10 5.22 -4.44
C CYS A 44 -6.07 5.75 -5.46
N PHE A 45 -6.41 5.70 -6.76
CA PHE A 45 -5.48 6.14 -7.80
C PHE A 45 -5.29 7.67 -7.79
N PRO A 46 -4.03 8.17 -7.95
CA PRO A 46 -3.76 9.61 -7.98
C PRO A 46 -4.30 10.30 -9.25
N SER A 47 -4.50 9.54 -10.33
CA SER A 47 -5.23 9.98 -11.52
C SER A 47 -5.86 8.77 -12.20
N THR A 48 -7.10 8.93 -12.65
CA THR A 48 -7.83 7.96 -13.48
C THR A 48 -7.82 8.32 -14.96
N SER A 49 -7.31 9.50 -15.31
CA SER A 49 -7.30 10.03 -16.67
C SER A 49 -5.90 9.94 -17.28
N TYR A 50 -5.82 9.38 -18.48
CA TYR A 50 -4.70 9.52 -19.45
C TYR A 50 -3.46 8.62 -19.40
N SER A 51 -3.48 7.43 -18.81
CA SER A 51 -2.46 6.44 -19.21
C SER A 51 -3.03 5.05 -19.46
N LYS A 52 -2.80 4.53 -20.68
CA LYS A 52 -2.94 3.10 -21.04
C LYS A 52 -2.00 2.19 -20.21
N LYS A 53 -1.34 2.72 -19.18
CA LYS A 53 -0.28 2.08 -18.39
C LYS A 53 -0.58 2.06 -16.88
N ILE A 54 -1.81 2.36 -16.44
CA ILE A 54 -2.20 2.21 -15.02
C ILE A 54 -1.93 0.80 -14.47
N GLY A 55 -1.89 -0.23 -15.33
CA GLY A 55 -1.50 -1.58 -14.92
C GLY A 55 -0.13 -1.68 -14.24
N SER A 56 0.84 -0.80 -14.55
CA SER A 56 2.15 -0.80 -13.84
C SER A 56 2.06 -0.24 -12.42
N ALA A 57 0.97 0.46 -12.09
CA ALA A 57 0.71 0.97 -10.75
C ALA A 57 0.12 -0.12 -9.83
N LEU A 58 -0.39 -1.23 -10.38
CA LEU A 58 -0.91 -2.33 -9.58
C LEU A 58 0.21 -2.98 -8.76
N PRO A 59 -0.03 -3.28 -7.48
CA PRO A 59 0.91 -4.03 -6.67
C PRO A 59 0.97 -5.48 -7.16
N ARG A 60 2.07 -6.17 -6.87
CA ARG A 60 2.19 -7.62 -7.08
C ARG A 60 1.67 -8.35 -5.84
N VAL A 61 1.23 -9.59 -5.99
CA VAL A 61 1.01 -10.49 -4.84
C VAL A 61 2.29 -10.54 -3.98
N GLY A 62 2.13 -10.46 -2.66
CA GLY A 62 3.20 -10.36 -1.68
C GLY A 62 3.74 -8.94 -1.44
N ALA A 63 3.36 -7.94 -2.25
CA ALA A 63 3.79 -6.56 -2.01
C ALA A 63 3.09 -5.96 -0.79
N THR A 64 3.78 -5.04 -0.12
CA THR A 64 3.23 -4.27 0.99
C THR A 64 2.54 -2.98 0.53
N VAL A 65 1.33 -2.75 1.02
CA VAL A 65 0.46 -1.62 0.70
C VAL A 65 -0.15 -1.02 1.96
N TRP A 66 -0.58 0.24 1.87
CA TRP A 66 -1.46 0.82 2.88
C TRP A 66 -2.91 0.59 2.51
N VAL A 67 -3.72 0.23 3.50
CA VAL A 67 -5.17 0.08 3.39
C VAL A 67 -5.86 1.05 4.32
N GLU A 68 -6.99 1.59 3.86
CA GLU A 68 -7.90 2.44 4.61
C GLU A 68 -9.34 1.97 4.35
N PHE A 69 -10.28 2.55 5.07
CA PHE A 69 -11.70 2.18 4.99
C PHE A 69 -12.54 3.43 4.72
N GLU A 70 -13.41 3.40 3.71
CA GLU A 70 -14.26 4.55 3.39
C GLU A 70 -15.13 4.89 4.59
N ARG A 71 -15.00 6.12 5.11
CA ARG A 71 -15.72 6.58 6.33
C ARG A 71 -15.47 5.67 7.54
N GLY A 72 -14.33 5.00 7.56
CA GLY A 72 -13.95 4.02 8.58
C GLY A 72 -14.77 2.73 8.56
N ASP A 73 -15.47 2.43 7.46
CA ASP A 73 -16.31 1.25 7.36
C ASP A 73 -15.54 0.05 6.80
N PRO A 74 -15.34 -1.03 7.59
CA PRO A 74 -14.51 -2.16 7.19
C PRO A 74 -15.07 -2.93 5.99
N LEU A 75 -16.35 -2.73 5.64
CA LEU A 75 -16.97 -3.30 4.43
C LEU A 75 -16.57 -2.57 3.14
N PHE A 76 -15.94 -1.40 3.25
CA PHE A 76 -15.55 -0.56 2.11
C PHE A 76 -14.04 -0.26 2.14
N PRO A 77 -13.18 -1.30 1.97
CA PRO A 77 -11.74 -1.10 1.96
C PRO A 77 -11.26 -0.37 0.69
N ILE A 78 -10.24 0.45 0.85
CA ILE A 78 -9.45 1.05 -0.23
C ILE A 78 -7.96 0.78 0.01
N TRP A 79 -7.17 0.71 -1.06
CA TRP A 79 -5.70 0.65 -0.95
C TRP A 79 -5.06 1.91 -1.51
N SER A 80 -4.04 2.42 -0.82
CA SER A 80 -3.36 3.66 -1.15
C SER A 80 -1.83 3.50 -1.11
N GLY A 81 -1.24 3.32 -2.29
CA GLY A 81 0.22 3.28 -2.46
C GLY A 81 0.90 2.02 -1.91
N ARG A 82 2.23 2.01 -2.00
CA ARG A 82 3.12 0.90 -1.64
C ARG A 82 4.23 1.41 -0.72
N PHE A 83 4.80 0.53 0.08
CA PHE A 83 6.01 0.81 0.85
C PHE A 83 6.96 -0.39 0.77
N PHE A 84 8.24 -0.19 1.06
CA PHE A 84 9.21 -1.28 1.16
C PHE A 84 9.29 -1.72 2.62
N SER A 85 9.11 -3.01 2.87
CA SER A 85 9.08 -3.54 4.25
C SER A 85 10.50 -3.71 4.83
N SER A 86 11.50 -3.78 3.96
CA SER A 86 12.89 -3.97 4.34
C SER A 86 13.86 -3.18 3.45
N ARG A 87 15.10 -3.07 3.92
CA ARG A 87 16.19 -2.50 3.11
C ARG A 87 16.50 -3.33 1.87
N ALA A 88 16.32 -4.65 1.95
CA ALA A 88 16.57 -5.56 0.84
C ALA A 88 15.58 -5.36 -0.32
N GLU A 89 14.35 -4.91 -0.03
CA GLU A 89 13.32 -4.61 -1.03
C GLU A 89 13.42 -3.19 -1.61
N THR A 90 14.15 -2.30 -0.93
CA THR A 90 14.28 -0.91 -1.34
C THR A 90 15.15 -0.79 -2.60
N PRO A 91 14.69 -0.12 -3.69
CA PRO A 91 15.49 0.09 -4.88
C PRO A 91 16.80 0.86 -4.61
N PRO A 92 17.89 0.55 -5.33
CA PRO A 92 19.17 1.26 -5.17
C PRO A 92 19.06 2.79 -5.32
N SER A 93 18.14 3.28 -6.16
CA SER A 93 17.91 4.71 -6.35
C SER A 93 17.49 5.45 -5.07
N LEU A 94 16.83 4.77 -4.13
CA LEU A 94 16.50 5.34 -2.82
C LEU A 94 17.64 5.19 -1.80
N SER A 95 18.65 4.37 -2.09
CA SER A 95 19.78 4.14 -1.19
C SER A 95 20.79 5.30 -1.17
N HIS A 96 20.92 6.05 -2.26
CA HIS A 96 21.81 7.23 -2.34
C HIS A 96 21.46 8.32 -1.32
N TYR A 97 20.20 8.39 -0.85
CA TYR A 97 19.83 9.30 0.24
C TYR A 97 20.48 8.93 1.58
N VAL A 98 20.75 7.64 1.82
CA VAL A 98 21.41 7.17 3.05
C VAL A 98 22.88 7.59 3.07
N GLU A 99 23.56 7.45 1.93
CA GLU A 99 24.95 7.88 1.79
C GLU A 99 25.08 9.38 2.00
N ARG A 100 24.17 10.16 1.40
CA ARG A 100 24.12 11.62 1.55
C ARG A 100 23.79 12.08 2.97
N ALA A 101 22.95 11.34 3.68
CA ALA A 101 22.65 11.63 5.08
C ALA A 101 23.87 11.39 5.98
N ARG A 102 24.64 10.33 5.72
CA ARG A 102 25.87 10.00 6.46
C ARG A 102 27.01 10.97 6.20
N SER A 103 27.06 11.57 5.00
CA SER A 103 28.10 12.52 4.61
C SER A 103 27.81 13.97 5.03
N ARG A 104 26.67 14.26 5.69
CA ARG A 104 26.40 15.61 6.21
C ARG A 104 27.20 15.83 7.50
N PRO A 105 28.06 16.86 7.58
CA PRO A 105 28.71 17.21 8.84
C PRO A 105 27.65 17.58 9.89
N SER A 106 27.86 17.18 11.15
CA SER A 106 26.97 17.56 12.26
C SER A 106 26.86 19.08 12.33
N ARG A 107 25.63 19.59 12.51
CA ARG A 107 25.38 21.03 12.67
C ARG A 107 25.68 21.55 14.08
N ASP A 108 26.23 20.71 14.94
CA ASP A 108 26.61 21.11 16.29
C ASP A 108 28.09 21.45 16.28
N GLY A 109 28.35 22.75 16.18
CA GLY A 109 29.61 23.43 16.51
C GLY A 109 29.29 24.56 17.48
#